data_AF-A0A072VXT9-F1
#
_entry.id   AF-A0A072VXT9-F1
#
_cell.length_a   1.000
_cell.length_b   1.000
_cell.length_c   1.000
_cell.angle_alpha   90.00
_cell.angle_beta   90.00
_cell.angle_gamma   90.00
#
_symmetry.space_group_name_H-M   'P 1'
#
loop_
_entity.id
_entity.type
_entity.pdbx_description
1 polymer ?
#
loop_
_entity_poly.entity_id
_entity_poly.type
_entity_poly.pdbx_seq_one_letter_code
_entity_poly.pdbx_strand_id
1 'polypeptide(L)'
;MATRLQYENSCEIGAFSKLTNAYCLTAIGGSANFYSAFEAELADIIPVVKTSIASTRLVGLLSVGNKNGLLLPHTTTDQELQHLRNSLPDHVLVQRIEEKLSALGNCIACNDHVALAHADLDKETEELIADVLGVEVFRQTVGGNILSGSYCALSNRGGLVHPHTSVEDLDELSTLLQIPLVAGTVNRGSEVIASGMVVNDWTAFCGSDTTATELSVIDTVFKLRPNIKLVSWIKHFCLSSLSVMATRLQFENSCEVGVFSKLTNAYCLVAIGGSENFYSAFEAELSDVIPVIKTSIGGTRIVGRLCIGNKNGLLLPHTTTDQELQHLKNSLPDRVCVQRIEERLSALGNCIACNDHVALTHTDLDKETEEVVADVLGVEVFRQTVAGNILVGSYCAFSNKGGLVHPHTSIEDLDELSTLLQVPLVAGTVNRGSEVIAAGMTVNDWTAFCGSDTTATELSVIESVFKLREAKPSAPVDEMRKSLFDGYN
;
A
#
# COMPACT_ATOMS: atom_id res chain seq x y z
N MET A 1 -8.29 -4.94 3.68
CA MET A 1 -8.40 -6.38 3.36
C MET A 1 -9.73 -6.84 3.89
N ALA A 2 -10.51 -7.49 3.05
CA ALA A 2 -11.81 -8.04 3.43
C ALA A 2 -11.67 -9.13 4.51
N THR A 3 -12.44 -9.01 5.57
CA THR A 3 -12.38 -9.91 6.73
C THR A 3 -13.42 -11.01 6.63
N ARG A 4 -12.95 -12.25 6.78
CA ARG A 4 -13.79 -13.45 6.76
C ARG A 4 -14.50 -13.63 8.09
N LEU A 5 -15.83 -13.73 8.05
CA LEU A 5 -16.67 -13.95 9.22
C LEU A 5 -17.69 -15.05 8.98
N GLN A 6 -18.21 -15.56 10.09
CA GLN A 6 -19.33 -16.48 10.10
C GLN A 6 -20.29 -16.06 11.21
N TYR A 7 -21.58 -15.97 10.88
CA TYR A 7 -22.63 -15.74 11.85
C TYR A 7 -23.26 -17.08 12.22
N GLU A 8 -22.99 -17.56 13.43
CA GLU A 8 -23.32 -18.93 13.85
C GLU A 8 -22.77 -19.95 12.83
N ASN A 9 -23.65 -20.54 12.01
CA ASN A 9 -23.28 -21.49 10.94
C ASN A 9 -23.43 -20.92 9.53
N SER A 10 -23.89 -19.67 9.38
CA SER A 10 -24.12 -19.03 8.08
C SER A 10 -22.95 -18.17 7.63
N CYS A 11 -22.65 -18.24 6.34
CA CYS A 11 -21.66 -17.42 5.65
C CYS A 11 -22.26 -16.13 5.07
N GLU A 12 -23.56 -15.89 5.26
CA GLU A 12 -24.28 -14.73 4.72
C GLU A 12 -24.24 -13.55 5.69
N ILE A 13 -23.08 -12.90 5.79
CA ILE A 13 -22.85 -11.81 6.76
C ILE A 13 -23.76 -10.59 6.51
N GLY A 14 -24.07 -10.29 5.25
CA GLY A 14 -24.96 -9.20 4.89
C GLY A 14 -26.44 -9.46 5.15
N ALA A 15 -26.83 -10.70 5.46
CA ALA A 15 -28.18 -10.95 5.96
C ALA A 15 -28.36 -10.44 7.40
N PHE A 16 -27.30 -10.53 8.21
CA PHE A 16 -27.31 -10.26 9.65
C PHE A 16 -26.69 -8.91 10.04
N SER A 17 -26.04 -8.22 9.09
CA SER A 17 -25.37 -6.95 9.36
C SER A 17 -25.63 -5.95 8.25
N LYS A 18 -25.59 -4.66 8.59
CA LYS A 18 -25.59 -3.55 7.64
C LYS A 18 -24.42 -2.64 7.98
N LEU A 19 -23.58 -2.37 7.00
CA LEU A 19 -22.40 -1.51 7.16
C LEU A 19 -22.59 -0.24 6.34
N THR A 20 -22.44 0.92 6.99
CA THR A 20 -22.39 2.22 6.31
C THR A 20 -21.12 2.96 6.72
N ASN A 21 -20.93 4.16 6.16
CA ASN A 21 -19.83 5.05 6.54
C ASN A 21 -20.07 5.77 7.89
N ALA A 22 -21.30 5.81 8.40
CA ALA A 22 -21.63 6.51 9.65
C ALA A 22 -21.90 5.55 10.82
N TYR A 23 -22.38 4.33 10.55
CA TYR A 23 -22.78 3.38 11.58
C TYR A 23 -22.74 1.95 11.05
N CYS A 24 -22.74 0.98 11.96
CA CYS A 24 -22.87 -0.43 11.63
C CYS A 24 -23.99 -1.03 12.47
N LEU A 25 -24.93 -1.72 11.82
CA LEU A 25 -25.99 -2.48 12.49
C LEU A 25 -25.62 -3.96 12.46
N THR A 26 -25.75 -4.62 13.61
CA THR A 26 -25.52 -6.07 13.73
C THR A 26 -26.72 -6.72 14.42
N ALA A 27 -27.06 -7.92 13.97
CA ALA A 27 -28.11 -8.72 14.57
C ALA A 27 -27.73 -9.19 15.98
N ILE A 28 -28.75 -9.35 16.82
CA ILE A 28 -28.62 -9.98 18.14
C ILE A 28 -28.55 -11.51 17.97
N GLY A 29 -27.68 -12.16 18.75
CA GLY A 29 -27.53 -13.63 18.79
C GLY A 29 -26.21 -14.17 18.22
N GLY A 30 -25.35 -13.31 17.67
CA GLY A 30 -24.03 -13.70 17.17
C GLY A 30 -23.08 -14.23 18.25
N SER A 31 -22.05 -14.95 17.81
CA SER A 31 -20.96 -15.41 18.69
C SER A 31 -20.07 -14.23 19.12
N ALA A 32 -19.32 -14.39 20.21
CA ALA A 32 -18.36 -13.38 20.64
C ALA A 32 -17.31 -13.07 19.55
N ASN A 33 -16.92 -14.07 18.76
CA ASN A 33 -16.00 -13.92 17.63
C ASN A 33 -16.58 -13.08 16.50
N PHE A 34 -17.90 -13.17 16.26
CA PHE A 34 -18.56 -12.34 15.25
C PHE A 34 -18.51 -10.87 15.66
N TYR A 35 -18.92 -10.54 16.88
CA TYR A 35 -18.88 -9.15 17.35
C TYR A 35 -17.45 -8.63 17.50
N SER A 36 -16.51 -9.46 17.96
CA SER A 36 -15.13 -9.02 18.15
C SER A 36 -14.49 -8.59 16.84
N ALA A 37 -14.86 -9.17 15.69
CA ALA A 37 -14.35 -8.72 14.40
C ALA A 37 -14.88 -7.33 14.01
N PHE A 38 -16.19 -7.09 14.16
CA PHE A 38 -16.76 -5.77 13.90
C PHE A 38 -16.22 -4.73 14.90
N GLU A 39 -16.13 -5.07 16.19
CA GLU A 39 -15.61 -4.18 17.22
C GLU A 39 -14.11 -3.89 16.98
N ALA A 40 -13.33 -4.92 16.60
CA ALA A 40 -11.91 -4.81 16.28
C ALA A 40 -11.63 -3.99 15.03
N GLU A 41 -12.59 -3.76 14.14
CA GLU A 41 -12.40 -2.92 12.94
C GLU A 41 -13.14 -1.57 13.01
N LEU A 42 -14.28 -1.49 13.69
CA LEU A 42 -15.22 -0.38 13.54
C LEU A 42 -15.46 0.47 14.80
N ALA A 43 -15.50 -0.10 16.00
CA ALA A 43 -15.82 0.60 17.28
C ALA A 43 -15.24 2.05 17.48
N ASP A 44 -13.96 2.30 17.21
CA ASP A 44 -13.29 3.61 17.32
C ASP A 44 -13.64 4.61 16.21
N ILE A 45 -14.26 4.16 15.11
CA ILE A 45 -14.56 4.99 13.92
C ILE A 45 -16.08 5.22 13.82
N ILE A 46 -16.88 4.15 13.93
CA ILE A 46 -18.34 4.19 13.82
C ILE A 46 -19.01 3.37 14.92
N PRO A 47 -20.18 3.81 15.41
CA PRO A 47 -20.96 3.05 16.37
C PRO A 47 -21.45 1.72 15.77
N VAL A 48 -21.13 0.61 16.46
CA VAL A 48 -21.66 -0.72 16.16
C VAL A 48 -22.87 -0.97 17.06
N VAL A 49 -24.06 -0.93 16.48
CA VAL A 49 -25.34 -1.06 17.20
C VAL A 49 -25.88 -2.48 17.05
N LYS A 50 -26.11 -3.15 18.17
CA LYS A 50 -26.74 -4.48 18.22
C LYS A 50 -28.25 -4.29 18.31
N THR A 51 -28.99 -4.81 17.33
CA THR A 51 -30.44 -4.61 17.27
C THR A 51 -31.17 -5.78 16.62
N SER A 52 -32.48 -5.84 16.81
CA SER A 52 -33.41 -6.62 15.99
C SER A 52 -34.27 -5.67 15.20
N ILE A 53 -34.73 -6.10 14.03
CA ILE A 53 -35.69 -5.36 13.22
C ILE A 53 -36.92 -6.23 13.05
N ALA A 54 -38.09 -5.69 13.43
CA ALA A 54 -39.36 -6.41 13.38
C ALA A 54 -39.33 -7.72 14.19
N SER A 55 -38.64 -7.72 15.35
CA SER A 55 -38.39 -8.93 16.17
C SER A 55 -37.67 -10.07 15.43
N THR A 56 -36.97 -9.77 14.33
CA THR A 56 -36.14 -10.73 13.59
C THR A 56 -34.65 -10.41 13.73
N ARG A 57 -33.82 -11.40 13.41
CA ARG A 57 -32.35 -11.27 13.36
C ARG A 57 -31.84 -10.83 11.98
N LEU A 58 -32.71 -10.63 10.99
CA LEU A 58 -32.33 -10.35 9.60
C LEU A 58 -32.20 -8.84 9.36
N VAL A 59 -31.36 -8.19 10.15
CA VAL A 59 -31.20 -6.73 10.17
C VAL A 59 -30.75 -6.20 8.81
N GLY A 60 -29.82 -6.89 8.14
CA GLY A 60 -29.27 -6.44 6.86
C GLY A 60 -30.25 -6.53 5.69
N LEU A 61 -31.13 -7.55 5.68
CA LEU A 61 -32.16 -7.72 4.64
C LEU A 61 -33.34 -6.78 4.84
N LEU A 62 -33.67 -6.43 6.08
CA LEU A 62 -34.83 -5.60 6.38
C LEU A 62 -34.52 -4.10 6.35
N SER A 63 -33.25 -3.71 6.45
CA SER A 63 -32.85 -2.29 6.50
C SER A 63 -31.95 -1.86 5.35
N VAL A 64 -32.06 -0.58 5.00
CA VAL A 64 -31.25 0.09 4.00
C VAL A 64 -30.81 1.42 4.57
N GLY A 65 -29.58 1.81 4.32
CA GLY A 65 -29.10 3.11 4.76
C GLY A 65 -27.74 3.45 4.21
N ASN A 66 -27.44 4.73 4.25
CA ASN A 66 -26.18 5.32 3.85
C ASN A 66 -25.62 6.15 5.02
N LYS A 67 -24.70 7.09 4.75
CA LYS A 67 -24.17 7.97 5.80
C LYS A 67 -25.23 8.91 6.41
N ASN A 68 -26.27 9.27 5.66
CA ASN A 68 -27.23 10.33 6.03
C ASN A 68 -28.54 9.79 6.62
N GLY A 69 -28.94 8.55 6.29
CA GLY A 69 -30.23 8.03 6.71
C GLY A 69 -30.31 6.51 6.80
N LEU A 70 -31.28 6.05 7.58
CA LEU A 70 -31.63 4.65 7.81
C LEU A 70 -33.14 4.44 7.60
N LEU A 71 -33.45 3.52 6.69
CA LEU A 71 -34.81 3.11 6.35
C LEU A 71 -35.13 1.77 7.01
N LEU A 72 -36.28 1.73 7.67
CA LEU A 72 -36.78 0.58 8.42
C LEU A 72 -38.19 0.20 7.94
N PRO A 73 -38.58 -1.08 8.02
CA PRO A 73 -39.94 -1.50 7.68
C PRO A 73 -40.93 -1.00 8.74
N HIS A 74 -42.19 -0.80 8.33
CA HIS A 74 -43.29 -0.41 9.22
C HIS A 74 -43.52 -1.39 10.39
N THR A 75 -43.13 -2.67 10.23
CA THR A 75 -43.23 -3.72 11.24
C THR A 75 -42.24 -3.58 12.40
N THR A 76 -41.29 -2.64 12.31
CA THR A 76 -40.32 -2.36 13.37
C THR A 76 -41.02 -1.81 14.61
N THR A 77 -40.73 -2.38 15.78
CA THR A 77 -41.37 -1.95 17.03
C THR A 77 -40.90 -0.56 17.47
N ASP A 78 -41.69 0.14 18.29
CA ASP A 78 -41.31 1.46 18.82
C ASP A 78 -40.09 1.39 19.74
N GLN A 79 -39.91 0.26 20.43
CA GLN A 79 -38.73 0.03 21.26
C GLN A 79 -37.45 -0.08 20.43
N GLU A 80 -37.49 -0.87 19.34
CA GLU A 80 -36.35 -1.00 18.41
C GLU A 80 -36.01 0.34 17.75
N LEU A 81 -37.03 1.09 17.31
CA LEU A 81 -36.83 2.40 16.68
C LEU A 81 -36.26 3.42 17.66
N GLN A 82 -36.75 3.47 18.90
CA GLN A 82 -36.19 4.36 19.91
C GLN A 82 -34.76 4.00 20.27
N HIS A 83 -34.44 2.70 20.36
CA HIS A 83 -33.08 2.23 20.60
C HIS A 83 -32.12 2.67 19.48
N LEU A 84 -32.55 2.54 18.22
CA LEU A 84 -31.77 3.00 17.06
C LEU A 84 -31.56 4.51 17.09
N ARG A 85 -32.62 5.31 17.34
CA ARG A 85 -32.50 6.76 17.46
C ARG A 85 -31.58 7.22 18.58
N ASN A 86 -31.55 6.50 19.70
CA ASN A 86 -30.67 6.83 20.82
C ASN A 86 -29.21 6.42 20.57
N SER A 87 -28.96 5.42 19.71
CA SER A 87 -27.63 4.82 19.50
C SER A 87 -26.94 5.33 18.24
N LEU A 88 -27.70 5.86 17.27
CA LEU A 88 -27.19 6.44 16.03
C LEU A 88 -26.80 7.91 16.22
N PRO A 89 -25.87 8.44 15.42
CA PRO A 89 -25.53 9.86 15.43
C PRO A 89 -26.72 10.75 15.04
N ASP A 90 -26.80 11.96 15.61
CA ASP A 90 -27.92 12.90 15.40
C ASP A 90 -28.16 13.31 13.93
N HIS A 91 -27.14 13.19 13.08
CA HIS A 91 -27.26 13.51 11.65
C HIS A 91 -27.94 12.41 10.82
N VAL A 92 -28.13 11.21 11.38
CA VAL A 92 -28.73 10.08 10.69
C VAL A 92 -30.25 10.11 10.84
N LEU A 93 -30.94 10.31 9.72
CA LEU A 93 -32.41 10.31 9.70
C LEU A 93 -32.97 8.89 9.71
N VAL A 94 -33.65 8.51 10.78
CA VAL A 94 -34.29 7.19 10.93
C VAL A 94 -35.79 7.28 10.65
N GLN A 95 -36.21 6.69 9.52
CA GLN A 95 -37.59 6.73 9.03
C GLN A 95 -38.13 5.30 8.83
N ARG A 96 -39.41 5.10 9.16
CA ARG A 96 -40.15 3.90 8.75
C ARG A 96 -40.79 4.11 7.39
N ILE A 97 -40.69 3.09 6.55
CA ILE A 97 -41.36 3.04 5.25
C ILE A 97 -42.34 1.86 5.23
N GLU A 98 -43.52 2.11 4.70
CA GLU A 98 -44.52 1.09 4.40
C GLU A 98 -44.36 0.68 2.93
N GLU A 99 -43.65 -0.43 2.71
CA GLU A 99 -43.51 -1.03 1.39
C GLU A 99 -44.16 -2.42 1.39
N LYS A 100 -44.89 -2.76 0.33
CA LYS A 100 -45.69 -3.98 0.23
C LYS A 100 -45.06 -5.05 -0.66
N LEU A 101 -44.06 -4.66 -1.48
CA LEU A 101 -43.44 -5.55 -2.45
C LEU A 101 -42.51 -6.59 -1.82
N SER A 102 -41.48 -6.14 -1.09
CA SER A 102 -40.48 -7.01 -0.47
C SER A 102 -39.78 -6.27 0.67
N ALA A 103 -38.82 -6.94 1.30
CA ALA A 103 -37.94 -6.32 2.28
C ALA A 103 -37.08 -5.22 1.63
N LEU A 104 -36.95 -4.08 2.30
CA LEU A 104 -36.24 -2.90 1.79
C LEU A 104 -34.81 -3.24 1.32
N GLY A 105 -34.09 -4.09 2.06
CA GLY A 105 -32.72 -4.50 1.74
C GLY A 105 -32.58 -5.32 0.46
N ASN A 106 -33.66 -5.94 -0.03
CA ASN A 106 -33.67 -6.62 -1.33
C ASN A 106 -34.05 -5.68 -2.47
N CYS A 107 -34.85 -4.66 -2.18
CA CYS A 107 -35.36 -3.73 -3.17
C CYS A 107 -34.39 -2.59 -3.49
N ILE A 108 -33.48 -2.24 -2.58
CA ILE A 108 -32.67 -1.03 -2.69
C ILE A 108 -31.19 -1.34 -2.44
N ALA A 109 -30.34 -0.98 -3.40
CA ALA A 109 -28.88 -0.89 -3.23
C ALA A 109 -28.49 0.59 -3.29
N CYS A 110 -27.79 1.11 -2.27
CA CYS A 110 -27.43 2.53 -2.22
C CYS A 110 -25.98 2.76 -1.80
N ASN A 111 -25.43 3.88 -2.26
CA ASN A 111 -24.23 4.50 -1.71
C ASN A 111 -24.56 5.91 -1.19
N ASP A 112 -23.56 6.76 -0.92
CA ASP A 112 -23.81 8.12 -0.39
C ASP A 112 -24.24 9.13 -1.48
N HIS A 113 -24.27 8.73 -2.76
CA HIS A 113 -24.58 9.61 -3.90
C HIS A 113 -25.83 9.19 -4.68
N VAL A 114 -26.04 7.88 -4.82
CA VAL A 114 -27.02 7.27 -5.71
C VAL A 114 -27.65 6.04 -5.04
N ALA A 115 -28.94 5.81 -5.31
CA ALA A 115 -29.65 4.59 -4.95
C ALA A 115 -30.26 3.92 -6.19
N LEU A 116 -30.14 2.60 -6.26
CA LEU A 116 -30.80 1.73 -7.23
C LEU A 116 -31.98 1.04 -6.56
N ALA A 117 -33.19 1.41 -6.97
CA ALA A 117 -34.43 0.86 -6.44
C ALA A 117 -35.11 -0.10 -7.43
N HIS A 118 -35.98 -0.94 -6.88
CA HIS A 118 -36.87 -1.82 -7.64
C HIS A 118 -37.73 -1.04 -8.65
N ALA A 119 -37.95 -1.60 -9.84
CA ALA A 119 -38.68 -0.92 -10.92
C ALA A 119 -40.13 -0.55 -10.55
N ASP A 120 -40.82 -1.46 -9.85
CA ASP A 120 -42.22 -1.32 -9.45
C ASP A 120 -42.44 -0.52 -8.15
N LEU A 121 -41.40 0.15 -7.62
CA LEU A 121 -41.51 0.89 -6.38
C LEU A 121 -42.45 2.11 -6.54
N ASP A 122 -43.32 2.36 -5.56
CA ASP A 122 -44.28 3.47 -5.61
C ASP A 122 -43.54 4.81 -5.57
N LYS A 123 -44.05 5.83 -6.29
CA LYS A 123 -43.43 7.16 -6.34
C LYS A 123 -43.34 7.84 -4.98
N GLU A 124 -44.35 7.64 -4.14
CA GLU A 124 -44.36 8.17 -2.76
C GLU A 124 -43.20 7.57 -1.95
N THR A 125 -42.94 6.26 -2.10
CA THR A 125 -41.82 5.59 -1.46
C THR A 125 -40.48 6.07 -2.02
N GLU A 126 -40.38 6.30 -3.32
CA GLU A 126 -39.17 6.82 -3.97
C GLU A 126 -38.80 8.22 -3.46
N GLU A 127 -39.77 9.13 -3.36
CA GLU A 127 -39.57 10.47 -2.81
C GLU A 127 -39.10 10.42 -1.35
N LEU A 128 -39.70 9.53 -0.54
CA LEU A 128 -39.27 9.32 0.85
C LEU A 128 -37.84 8.78 0.94
N ILE A 129 -37.44 7.87 0.05
CA ILE A 129 -36.07 7.34 0.02
C ILE A 129 -35.09 8.47 -0.34
N ALA A 130 -35.40 9.26 -1.37
CA ALA A 130 -34.57 10.37 -1.81
C ALA A 130 -34.39 11.41 -0.71
N ASP A 131 -35.47 11.77 -0.01
CA ASP A 131 -35.45 12.75 1.09
C ASP A 131 -34.68 12.26 2.31
N VAL A 132 -34.85 10.99 2.71
CA VAL A 132 -34.22 10.46 3.93
C VAL A 132 -32.75 10.15 3.72
N LEU A 133 -32.38 9.58 2.57
CA LEU A 133 -30.99 9.21 2.26
C LEU A 133 -30.22 10.39 1.66
N GLY A 134 -30.89 11.40 1.10
CA GLY A 134 -30.26 12.53 0.43
C GLY A 134 -29.52 12.13 -0.84
N VAL A 135 -30.09 11.18 -1.61
CA VAL A 135 -29.48 10.63 -2.84
C VAL A 135 -30.49 10.57 -3.98
N GLU A 136 -29.99 10.60 -5.21
CA GLU A 136 -30.83 10.39 -6.39
C GLU A 136 -31.19 8.90 -6.52
N VAL A 137 -32.47 8.61 -6.74
CA VAL A 137 -32.97 7.24 -6.88
C VAL A 137 -33.18 6.92 -8.36
N PHE A 138 -32.57 5.84 -8.84
CA PHE A 138 -32.76 5.31 -10.18
C PHE A 138 -33.43 3.94 -10.14
N ARG A 139 -34.32 3.70 -11.11
CA ARG A 139 -35.02 2.43 -11.29
C ARG A 139 -34.29 1.61 -12.36
N GLN A 140 -33.33 0.80 -11.94
CA GLN A 140 -32.52 -0.02 -12.86
C GLN A 140 -32.41 -1.46 -12.35
N THR A 141 -32.46 -2.41 -13.28
CA THR A 141 -32.26 -3.84 -12.99
C THR A 141 -30.81 -4.24 -13.17
N VAL A 142 -30.31 -5.15 -12.33
CA VAL A 142 -28.93 -5.64 -12.39
C VAL A 142 -28.95 -7.07 -12.95
N GLY A 143 -28.40 -7.28 -14.15
CA GLY A 143 -28.34 -8.60 -14.79
C GLY A 143 -29.72 -9.23 -15.04
N GLY A 144 -30.72 -8.41 -15.36
CA GLY A 144 -32.12 -8.85 -15.55
C GLY A 144 -32.89 -9.15 -14.25
N ASN A 145 -32.25 -9.04 -13.08
CA ASN A 145 -32.89 -9.22 -11.80
C ASN A 145 -33.51 -7.92 -11.30
N ILE A 146 -34.75 -8.03 -10.81
CA ILE A 146 -35.54 -6.94 -10.24
C ILE A 146 -35.08 -6.55 -8.82
N LEU A 147 -34.47 -7.49 -8.09
CA LEU A 147 -34.01 -7.29 -6.71
C LEU A 147 -32.57 -6.74 -6.69
N SER A 148 -32.39 -5.48 -7.09
CA SER A 148 -31.09 -4.79 -7.12
C SER A 148 -30.34 -4.91 -5.79
N GLY A 149 -31.04 -4.82 -4.66
CA GLY A 149 -30.47 -4.89 -3.31
C GLY A 149 -29.87 -6.24 -2.93
N SER A 150 -30.33 -7.35 -3.51
CA SER A 150 -29.80 -8.69 -3.20
C SER A 150 -28.56 -9.03 -4.06
N TYR A 151 -28.54 -8.55 -5.30
CA TYR A 151 -27.56 -8.93 -6.32
C TYR A 151 -26.47 -7.87 -6.57
N CYS A 152 -26.46 -6.79 -5.79
CA CYS A 152 -25.51 -5.70 -5.91
C CYS A 152 -25.03 -5.24 -4.53
N ALA A 153 -23.72 -5.17 -4.34
CA ALA A 153 -23.10 -4.52 -3.18
C ALA A 153 -22.35 -3.27 -3.64
N LEU A 154 -22.72 -2.11 -3.08
CA LEU A 154 -22.19 -0.81 -3.47
C LEU A 154 -21.42 -0.15 -2.32
N SER A 155 -20.39 0.60 -2.69
CA SER A 155 -19.69 1.58 -1.86
C SER A 155 -19.53 2.88 -2.65
N ASN A 156 -18.92 3.92 -2.06
CA ASN A 156 -18.60 5.13 -2.84
C ASN A 156 -17.37 4.94 -3.75
N ARG A 157 -16.63 3.84 -3.60
CA ARG A 157 -15.38 3.59 -4.35
C ARG A 157 -15.51 2.61 -5.50
N GLY A 158 -16.48 1.72 -5.42
CA GLY A 158 -16.68 0.61 -6.33
C GLY A 158 -17.88 -0.24 -5.93
N GLY A 159 -18.23 -1.20 -6.79
CA GLY A 159 -19.34 -2.11 -6.54
C GLY A 159 -19.13 -3.48 -7.16
N LEU A 160 -19.72 -4.49 -6.52
CA LEU A 160 -19.73 -5.87 -6.99
C LEU A 160 -21.17 -6.24 -7.38
N VAL A 161 -21.34 -6.72 -8.62
CA VAL A 161 -22.65 -7.07 -9.19
C VAL A 161 -22.70 -8.53 -9.63
N HIS A 162 -23.92 -8.99 -9.91
CA HIS A 162 -24.22 -10.36 -10.34
C HIS A 162 -23.26 -10.87 -11.43
N PRO A 163 -22.77 -12.12 -11.35
CA PRO A 163 -21.76 -12.67 -12.26
C PRO A 163 -22.24 -12.77 -13.73
N HIS A 164 -23.54 -12.91 -13.96
CA HIS A 164 -24.11 -13.00 -15.31
C HIS A 164 -24.60 -11.64 -15.87
N THR A 165 -24.08 -10.53 -15.36
CA THR A 165 -24.37 -9.20 -15.90
C THR A 165 -23.62 -8.99 -17.22
N SER A 166 -24.28 -8.46 -18.24
CA SER A 166 -23.63 -8.18 -19.53
C SER A 166 -22.62 -7.04 -19.38
N VAL A 167 -21.61 -7.00 -20.26
CA VAL A 167 -20.59 -5.92 -20.24
C VAL A 167 -21.22 -4.56 -20.57
N GLU A 168 -22.24 -4.54 -21.43
CA GLU A 168 -23.00 -3.34 -21.77
C GLU A 168 -23.74 -2.79 -20.54
N ASP A 169 -24.47 -3.64 -19.82
CA ASP A 169 -25.18 -3.25 -18.58
C ASP A 169 -24.19 -2.78 -17.50
N LEU A 170 -23.02 -3.41 -17.41
CA LEU A 170 -21.96 -3.02 -16.47
C LEU A 170 -21.43 -1.61 -16.77
N ASP A 171 -21.15 -1.29 -18.03
CA ASP A 171 -20.65 0.02 -18.44
C ASP A 171 -21.71 1.11 -18.26
N GLU A 172 -22.98 0.80 -18.54
CA GLU A 172 -24.12 1.70 -18.26
C GLU A 172 -24.25 1.99 -16.77
N LEU A 173 -24.25 0.95 -15.93
CA LEU A 173 -24.34 1.09 -14.47
C LEU A 173 -23.12 1.81 -13.88
N SER A 174 -21.92 1.53 -14.39
CA SER A 174 -20.68 2.18 -13.99
C SER A 174 -20.70 3.68 -14.30
N THR A 175 -21.23 4.04 -15.47
CA THR A 175 -21.39 5.45 -15.89
C THR A 175 -22.45 6.17 -15.04
N LEU A 176 -23.58 5.49 -14.76
CA LEU A 176 -24.65 6.03 -13.93
C LEU A 176 -24.19 6.27 -12.49
N LEU A 177 -23.52 5.28 -11.88
CA LEU A 177 -23.07 5.37 -10.49
C LEU A 177 -21.73 6.12 -10.32
N GLN A 178 -21.04 6.45 -11.43
CA GLN A 178 -19.70 7.06 -11.45
C GLN A 178 -18.63 6.28 -10.66
N ILE A 179 -18.82 4.97 -10.49
CA ILE A 179 -17.91 4.08 -9.76
C ILE A 179 -17.63 2.82 -10.59
N PRO A 180 -16.42 2.24 -10.49
CA PRO A 180 -16.11 1.00 -11.18
C PRO A 180 -16.94 -0.15 -10.62
N LEU A 181 -17.58 -0.89 -11.51
CA LEU A 181 -18.32 -2.11 -11.19
C LEU A 181 -17.62 -3.33 -11.78
N VAL A 182 -17.66 -4.43 -11.04
CA VAL A 182 -17.16 -5.72 -11.51
C VAL A 182 -18.19 -6.80 -11.22
N ALA A 183 -18.37 -7.72 -12.18
CA ALA A 183 -19.17 -8.92 -11.99
C ALA A 183 -18.35 -9.98 -11.26
N GLY A 184 -18.90 -10.56 -10.20
CA GLY A 184 -18.20 -11.58 -9.41
C GLY A 184 -19.11 -12.37 -8.49
N THR A 185 -18.50 -13.27 -7.72
CA THR A 185 -19.20 -14.15 -6.77
C THR A 185 -18.64 -14.00 -5.36
N VAL A 186 -19.39 -14.50 -4.38
CA VAL A 186 -18.98 -14.54 -2.97
C VAL A 186 -19.22 -15.94 -2.42
N ASN A 187 -18.54 -16.36 -1.35
CA ASN A 187 -18.81 -17.66 -0.69
C ASN A 187 -18.73 -18.89 -1.61
N ARG A 188 -17.68 -19.02 -2.44
CA ARG A 188 -17.48 -20.14 -3.39
C ARG A 188 -18.54 -20.19 -4.50
N GLY A 189 -18.79 -19.05 -5.14
CA GLY A 189 -19.67 -19.02 -6.31
C GLY A 189 -21.14 -18.70 -6.00
N SER A 190 -21.47 -18.15 -4.84
CA SER A 190 -22.81 -17.62 -4.58
C SER A 190 -23.06 -16.38 -5.44
N GLU A 191 -24.22 -16.35 -6.09
CA GLU A 191 -24.69 -15.25 -6.93
C GLU A 191 -25.32 -14.11 -6.11
N VAL A 192 -25.73 -14.39 -4.87
CA VAL A 192 -26.35 -13.40 -3.97
C VAL A 192 -25.27 -12.65 -3.21
N ILE A 193 -24.83 -11.53 -3.79
CA ILE A 193 -23.65 -10.79 -3.32
C ILE A 193 -23.95 -10.04 -2.02
N ALA A 194 -25.07 -9.33 -1.95
CA ALA A 194 -25.36 -8.47 -0.80
C ALA A 194 -25.69 -9.23 0.48
N SER A 195 -26.15 -10.48 0.39
CA SER A 195 -26.27 -11.35 1.57
C SER A 195 -24.91 -11.93 1.97
N GLY A 196 -24.02 -12.20 1.02
CA GLY A 196 -22.71 -12.79 1.26
C GLY A 196 -21.68 -11.83 1.87
N MET A 197 -21.84 -10.52 1.67
CA MET A 197 -20.90 -9.52 2.17
C MET A 197 -21.54 -8.17 2.49
N VAL A 198 -20.83 -7.38 3.30
CA VAL A 198 -21.11 -5.96 3.54
C VAL A 198 -19.84 -5.16 3.37
N VAL A 199 -19.97 -3.93 2.88
CA VAL A 199 -18.82 -3.09 2.51
C VAL A 199 -19.10 -1.63 2.83
N ASN A 200 -18.05 -0.91 3.21
CA ASN A 200 -17.99 0.53 3.24
C ASN A 200 -16.70 1.00 2.54
N ASP A 201 -16.37 2.29 2.65
CA ASP A 201 -15.25 2.85 1.90
C ASP A 201 -13.86 2.37 2.36
N TRP A 202 -13.74 1.70 3.50
CA TRP A 202 -12.44 1.28 4.06
C TRP A 202 -12.34 -0.19 4.46
N THR A 203 -13.46 -0.85 4.74
CA THR A 203 -13.56 -2.23 5.24
C THR A 203 -14.66 -3.00 4.51
N ALA A 204 -14.46 -4.30 4.35
CA ALA A 204 -15.49 -5.22 3.90
C ALA A 204 -15.47 -6.48 4.75
N PHE A 205 -16.65 -7.00 5.04
CA PHE A 205 -16.82 -8.29 5.71
C PHE A 205 -17.50 -9.25 4.76
N CYS A 206 -16.92 -10.43 4.61
CA CYS A 206 -17.40 -11.48 3.72
C CYS A 206 -17.53 -12.79 4.49
N GLY A 207 -18.35 -13.71 4.00
CA GLY A 207 -18.47 -15.03 4.61
C GLY A 207 -17.16 -15.83 4.59
N SER A 208 -17.01 -16.73 5.56
CA SER A 208 -15.82 -17.56 5.76
C SER A 208 -15.45 -18.44 4.57
N ASP A 209 -16.44 -18.78 3.74
CA ASP A 209 -16.24 -19.60 2.55
C ASP A 209 -15.69 -18.82 1.34
N THR A 210 -15.62 -17.49 1.41
CA THR A 210 -15.11 -16.66 0.30
C THR A 210 -13.66 -17.01 -0.04
N THR A 211 -13.46 -17.42 -1.29
CA THR A 211 -12.18 -17.91 -1.80
C THR A 211 -11.14 -16.79 -1.90
N ALA A 212 -9.85 -17.12 -1.91
CA ALA A 212 -8.79 -16.10 -2.01
C ALA A 212 -8.85 -15.31 -3.33
N THR A 213 -9.33 -15.94 -4.41
CA THR A 213 -9.56 -15.29 -5.71
C THR A 213 -10.71 -14.29 -5.63
N GLU A 214 -11.83 -14.67 -5.01
CA GLU A 214 -12.95 -13.74 -4.77
C GLU A 214 -12.49 -12.56 -3.89
N LEU A 215 -11.77 -12.82 -2.79
CA LEU A 215 -11.23 -11.76 -1.94
C LEU A 215 -10.31 -10.79 -2.67
N SER A 216 -9.43 -11.31 -3.53
CA SER A 216 -8.53 -10.47 -4.33
C SER A 216 -9.31 -9.52 -5.25
N VAL A 217 -10.37 -10.02 -5.88
CA VAL A 217 -11.26 -9.19 -6.71
C VAL A 217 -11.95 -8.14 -5.85
N ILE A 218 -12.52 -8.54 -4.71
CA ILE A 218 -13.22 -7.63 -3.77
C ILE A 218 -12.28 -6.51 -3.29
N ASP A 219 -11.08 -6.86 -2.81
CA ASP A 219 -10.09 -5.89 -2.33
C ASP A 219 -9.68 -4.91 -3.44
N THR A 220 -9.56 -5.39 -4.68
CA THR A 220 -9.20 -4.57 -5.84
C THR A 220 -10.32 -3.61 -6.24
N VAL A 221 -11.56 -4.10 -6.31
CA VAL A 221 -12.74 -3.33 -6.74
C VAL A 221 -13.08 -2.24 -5.75
N PHE A 222 -13.11 -2.58 -4.45
CA PHE A 222 -13.49 -1.65 -3.39
C PHE A 222 -12.33 -0.79 -2.90
N LYS A 223 -11.10 -1.05 -3.38
CA LYS A 223 -9.87 -0.32 -2.98
C LYS A 223 -9.75 -0.20 -1.46
N LEU A 224 -9.96 -1.32 -0.76
CA LEU A 224 -10.03 -1.37 0.70
C LEU A 224 -8.65 -1.08 1.30
N ARG A 225 -8.61 -0.24 2.34
CA ARG A 225 -7.35 0.01 3.07
C ARG A 225 -6.98 -1.21 3.92
N PRO A 226 -5.70 -1.48 4.18
CA PRO A 226 -5.31 -2.41 5.24
C PRO A 226 -5.73 -1.85 6.62
N ASN A 227 -6.25 -2.73 7.49
CA ASN A 227 -7.00 -2.44 8.73
C ASN A 227 -6.32 -1.47 9.72
N ILE A 228 -7.08 -0.48 10.22
CA ILE A 228 -6.62 0.67 11.01
C ILE A 228 -6.62 0.43 12.54
N LYS A 229 -7.00 -0.75 13.02
CA LYS A 229 -7.25 -0.94 14.48
C LYS A 229 -6.34 -1.89 15.25
N LEU A 230 -5.43 -2.58 14.57
CA LEU A 230 -4.17 -2.98 15.22
C LEU A 230 -3.30 -1.74 15.56
N VAL A 231 -3.71 -0.54 15.11
CA VAL A 231 -2.89 0.67 15.08
C VAL A 231 -3.08 1.57 16.32
N SER A 232 -4.02 1.29 17.24
CA SER A 232 -4.17 2.16 18.44
C SER A 232 -3.10 1.88 19.51
N TRP A 233 -2.79 0.60 19.79
CA TRP A 233 -1.65 0.26 20.67
C TRP A 233 -0.29 0.47 19.97
N ILE A 234 -0.31 0.53 18.64
CA ILE A 234 0.84 0.78 17.78
C ILE A 234 0.98 2.27 17.42
N LYS A 235 0.06 3.18 17.82
CA LYS A 235 0.18 4.61 17.46
C LYS A 235 1.31 5.34 18.18
N HIS A 236 1.91 4.72 19.20
CA HIS A 236 3.20 5.16 19.74
C HIS A 236 4.41 4.43 19.13
N PHE A 237 4.23 3.46 18.22
CA PHE A 237 5.29 2.57 17.75
C PHE A 237 5.34 2.21 16.24
N CYS A 238 4.27 2.31 15.45
CA CYS A 238 4.34 2.22 13.98
C CYS A 238 3.62 3.40 13.33
N LEU A 239 4.39 4.46 13.07
CA LEU A 239 4.20 5.31 11.90
C LEU A 239 5.27 5.00 10.84
N SER A 240 5.82 3.78 10.82
CA SER A 240 6.99 3.41 10.01
C SER A 240 6.89 2.02 9.38
N SER A 241 5.75 1.65 8.79
CA SER A 241 5.68 0.43 7.97
C SER A 241 4.89 0.66 6.69
N LEU A 242 5.45 1.48 5.80
CA LEU A 242 5.22 1.33 4.36
C LEU A 242 5.59 -0.10 3.98
N SER A 243 4.83 -0.71 3.07
CA SER A 243 5.20 -1.99 2.47
C SER A 243 6.45 -1.76 1.62
N VAL A 244 7.60 -1.94 2.24
CA VAL A 244 8.90 -1.70 1.65
C VAL A 244 9.16 -2.73 0.53
N MET A 245 8.84 -2.33 -0.70
CA MET A 245 9.07 -3.11 -1.92
C MET A 245 10.07 -2.37 -2.82
N ALA A 246 10.66 -3.10 -3.77
CA ALA A 246 11.47 -2.48 -4.80
C ALA A 246 10.55 -1.73 -5.78
N THR A 247 10.63 -0.40 -5.81
CA THR A 247 9.76 0.44 -6.64
C THR A 247 10.37 0.65 -8.02
N ARG A 248 9.54 0.45 -9.06
CA ARG A 248 9.92 0.67 -10.46
C ARG A 248 9.71 2.12 -10.86
N LEU A 249 10.74 2.76 -11.41
CA LEU A 249 10.72 4.16 -11.83
C LEU A 249 11.33 4.36 -13.21
N GLN A 250 10.94 5.46 -13.84
CA GLN A 250 11.52 5.93 -15.09
C GLN A 250 11.78 7.43 -14.97
N PHE A 251 12.99 7.86 -15.29
CA PHE A 251 13.33 9.28 -15.38
C PHE A 251 13.21 9.72 -16.83
N GLU A 252 12.21 10.54 -17.14
CA GLU A 252 11.84 10.86 -18.52
C GLU A 252 11.63 9.57 -19.35
N ASN A 253 12.55 9.27 -20.27
CA ASN A 253 12.54 8.05 -21.08
C ASN A 253 13.61 7.02 -20.68
N SER A 254 14.41 7.30 -19.64
CA SER A 254 15.50 6.42 -19.20
C SER A 254 15.12 5.57 -17.99
N CYS A 255 15.48 4.28 -18.05
CA CYS A 255 15.33 3.32 -16.95
C CYS A 255 16.53 3.33 -16.00
N GLU A 256 17.53 4.19 -16.22
CA GLU A 256 18.75 4.28 -15.40
C GLU A 256 18.55 5.20 -14.20
N VAL A 257 17.70 4.77 -13.25
CA VAL A 257 17.33 5.56 -12.07
C VAL A 257 18.56 6.02 -11.27
N GLY A 258 19.56 5.16 -11.09
CA GLY A 258 20.78 5.48 -10.33
C GLY A 258 21.77 6.39 -11.04
N VAL A 259 21.47 6.83 -12.27
CA VAL A 259 22.18 7.96 -12.88
C VAL A 259 21.63 9.30 -12.38
N PHE A 260 20.33 9.36 -12.11
CA PHE A 260 19.60 10.59 -11.76
C PHE A 260 19.26 10.71 -10.27
N SER A 261 19.52 9.69 -9.48
CA SER A 261 19.32 9.75 -8.03
C SER A 261 20.50 9.15 -7.27
N LYS A 262 20.67 9.60 -6.02
CA LYS A 262 21.56 8.99 -5.04
C LYS A 262 20.78 8.77 -3.76
N LEU A 263 20.68 7.52 -3.32
CA LEU A 263 19.96 7.15 -2.12
C LEU A 263 20.96 6.75 -1.04
N THR A 264 20.75 7.27 0.18
CA THR A 264 21.50 6.87 1.38
C THR A 264 20.53 6.62 2.53
N ASN A 265 21.05 6.20 3.69
CA ASN A 265 20.26 6.06 4.91
C ASN A 265 19.91 7.40 5.58
N ALA A 266 20.50 8.53 5.17
CA ALA A 266 20.26 9.84 5.82
C ALA A 266 19.60 10.87 4.90
N TYR A 267 19.78 10.76 3.59
CA TYR A 267 19.26 11.70 2.60
C TYR A 267 19.13 11.04 1.22
N CYS A 268 18.28 11.61 0.39
CA CYS A 268 18.14 11.24 -1.01
C CYS A 268 18.38 12.47 -1.89
N LEU A 269 19.26 12.34 -2.88
CA LEU A 269 19.49 13.35 -3.91
C LEU A 269 18.78 12.93 -5.19
N VAL A 270 18.09 13.86 -5.81
CA VAL A 270 17.35 13.63 -7.05
C VAL A 270 17.68 14.75 -8.05
N ALA A 271 17.86 14.38 -9.30
CA ALA A 271 18.13 15.33 -10.37
C ALA A 271 16.99 16.34 -10.54
N ILE A 272 17.33 17.58 -10.86
CA ILE A 272 16.36 18.58 -11.34
C ILE A 272 15.88 18.26 -12.75
N GLY A 273 14.63 18.64 -13.05
CA GLY A 273 14.03 18.50 -14.38
C GLY A 273 13.34 17.16 -14.65
N GLY A 274 13.09 16.35 -13.62
CA GLY A 274 12.26 15.15 -13.72
C GLY A 274 10.76 15.45 -13.79
N SER A 275 9.97 14.44 -14.16
CA SER A 275 8.50 14.52 -14.09
C SER A 275 8.01 14.45 -12.64
N GLU A 276 6.83 15.00 -12.36
CA GLU A 276 6.21 14.89 -11.03
C GLU A 276 6.00 13.43 -10.62
N ASN A 277 5.76 12.52 -11.57
CA ASN A 277 5.65 11.08 -11.30
C ASN A 277 6.94 10.52 -10.68
N PHE A 278 8.10 10.95 -11.16
CA PHE A 278 9.38 10.51 -10.63
C PHE A 278 9.58 11.01 -9.20
N TYR A 279 9.33 12.31 -8.95
CA TYR A 279 9.46 12.87 -7.61
C TYR A 279 8.45 12.29 -6.62
N SER A 280 7.20 12.11 -7.05
CA SER A 280 6.13 11.59 -6.21
C SER A 280 6.45 10.19 -5.69
N ALA A 281 7.16 9.36 -6.45
CA ALA A 281 7.51 8.03 -6.00
C ALA A 281 8.63 8.00 -4.96
N PHE A 282 9.63 8.89 -5.09
CA PHE A 282 10.64 9.06 -4.03
C PHE A 282 10.00 9.69 -2.79
N GLU A 283 9.18 10.73 -2.96
CA GLU A 283 8.51 11.41 -1.85
C GLU A 283 7.52 10.47 -1.14
N ALA A 284 6.77 9.61 -1.85
CA ALA A 284 5.83 8.67 -1.25
C ALA A 284 6.51 7.65 -0.32
N GLU A 285 7.72 7.21 -0.63
CA GLU A 285 8.46 6.21 0.15
C GLU A 285 9.39 6.83 1.20
N LEU A 286 9.90 8.04 0.95
CA LEU A 286 11.01 8.61 1.73
C LEU A 286 10.65 9.86 2.53
N SER A 287 9.61 10.62 2.17
CA SER A 287 9.36 11.96 2.72
C SER A 287 9.20 12.00 4.24
N ASP A 288 8.73 10.91 4.83
CA ASP A 288 8.54 10.80 6.29
C ASP A 288 9.85 10.50 7.05
N VAL A 289 10.88 9.96 6.38
CA VAL A 289 12.10 9.41 7.03
C VAL A 289 13.36 10.19 6.67
N ILE A 290 13.55 10.52 5.39
CA ILE A 290 14.76 11.21 4.90
C ILE A 290 14.41 12.36 3.95
N PRO A 291 15.18 13.46 3.97
CA PRO A 291 14.98 14.57 3.05
C PRO A 291 15.28 14.15 1.61
N VAL A 292 14.32 14.41 0.71
CA VAL A 292 14.47 14.27 -0.74
C VAL A 292 14.85 15.63 -1.33
N ILE A 293 16.11 15.76 -1.76
CA ILE A 293 16.70 17.03 -2.19
C ILE A 293 16.85 17.05 -3.71
N LYS A 294 16.22 18.02 -4.35
CA LYS A 294 16.27 18.23 -5.80
C LYS A 294 17.48 19.11 -6.13
N THR A 295 18.49 18.58 -6.80
CA THR A 295 19.73 19.32 -7.08
C THR A 295 20.27 19.03 -8.48
N SER A 296 21.09 19.94 -9.00
CA SER A 296 22.06 19.67 -10.05
C SER A 296 23.46 19.58 -9.45
N ILE A 297 24.38 18.96 -10.20
CA ILE A 297 25.81 18.96 -9.87
C ILE A 297 26.57 19.41 -11.12
N GLY A 298 27.28 20.53 -11.02
CA GLY A 298 27.98 21.14 -12.14
C GLY A 298 27.04 21.54 -13.29
N GLY A 299 25.81 21.94 -12.97
CA GLY A 299 24.78 22.26 -13.96
C GLY A 299 24.23 21.05 -14.73
N THR A 300 24.58 19.83 -14.33
CA THR A 300 24.11 18.59 -14.96
C THR A 300 23.04 17.89 -14.13
N ARG A 301 22.29 16.99 -14.79
CA ARG A 301 21.23 16.18 -14.17
C ARG A 301 21.70 14.81 -13.69
N ILE A 302 22.97 14.45 -13.92
CA ILE A 302 23.50 13.10 -13.64
C ILE A 302 24.06 13.00 -12.22
N VAL A 303 23.23 13.37 -11.22
CA VAL A 303 23.67 13.50 -9.84
C VAL A 303 24.18 12.19 -9.26
N GLY A 304 23.52 11.06 -9.55
CA GLY A 304 23.89 9.74 -9.02
C GLY A 304 25.26 9.24 -9.49
N ARG A 305 25.69 9.66 -10.68
CA ARG A 305 27.02 9.36 -11.24
C ARG A 305 28.10 10.27 -10.71
N LEU A 306 27.79 11.54 -10.48
CA LEU A 306 28.77 12.55 -10.10
C LEU A 306 29.06 12.59 -8.61
N CYS A 307 28.13 12.18 -7.75
CA CYS A 307 28.32 12.16 -6.31
C CYS A 307 28.37 10.75 -5.71
N ILE A 308 29.01 10.67 -4.57
CA ILE A 308 29.07 9.48 -3.71
C ILE A 308 28.81 9.92 -2.28
N GLY A 309 28.12 9.10 -1.50
CA GLY A 309 27.76 9.48 -0.15
C GLY A 309 27.15 8.33 0.63
N ASN A 310 27.28 8.43 1.95
CA ASN A 310 26.66 7.54 2.93
C ASN A 310 25.95 8.39 4.00
N LYS A 311 25.54 7.80 5.12
CA LYS A 311 24.86 8.56 6.19
C LYS A 311 25.72 9.65 6.86
N ASN A 312 27.04 9.57 6.75
CA ASN A 312 27.98 10.47 7.44
C ASN A 312 28.46 11.61 6.54
N GLY A 313 28.57 11.40 5.23
CA GLY A 313 29.13 12.39 4.33
C GLY A 313 28.63 12.30 2.89
N LEU A 314 28.86 13.39 2.15
CA LEU A 314 28.58 13.55 0.73
C LEU A 314 29.80 14.15 0.04
N LEU A 315 30.32 13.44 -0.96
CA LEU A 315 31.43 13.87 -1.79
C LEU A 315 30.93 14.35 -3.14
N LEU A 316 31.40 15.54 -3.51
CA LEU A 316 31.01 16.25 -4.72
C LEU A 316 32.24 16.50 -5.60
N PRO A 317 32.08 16.52 -6.93
CA PRO A 317 33.19 16.84 -7.83
C PRO A 317 33.54 18.32 -7.75
N HIS A 318 34.76 18.67 -8.13
CA HIS A 318 35.25 20.06 -8.24
C HIS A 318 34.39 20.94 -9.18
N THR A 319 33.66 20.34 -10.12
CA THR A 319 32.77 21.04 -11.06
C THR A 319 31.50 21.61 -10.41
N THR A 320 31.22 21.23 -9.17
CA THR A 320 30.02 21.69 -8.44
C THR A 320 30.10 23.19 -8.15
N THR A 321 29.04 23.92 -8.49
CA THR A 321 28.98 25.37 -8.27
C THR A 321 28.78 25.71 -6.79
N ASP A 322 29.14 26.94 -6.38
CA ASP A 322 28.96 27.40 -4.99
C ASP A 322 27.49 27.49 -4.60
N GLN A 323 26.61 27.80 -5.55
CA GLN A 323 25.17 27.79 -5.33
C GLN A 323 24.63 26.38 -5.04
N GLU A 324 25.04 25.37 -5.82
CA GLU A 324 24.66 23.97 -5.59
C GLU A 324 25.19 23.47 -4.24
N LEU A 325 26.44 23.79 -3.90
CA LEU A 325 27.03 23.40 -2.62
C LEU A 325 26.31 24.05 -1.44
N GLN A 326 25.96 25.34 -1.54
CA GLN A 326 25.22 26.03 -0.50
C GLN A 326 23.79 25.47 -0.35
N HIS A 327 23.13 25.16 -1.47
CA HIS A 327 21.82 24.52 -1.46
C HIS A 327 21.85 23.15 -0.76
N LEU A 328 22.86 22.32 -1.06
CA LEU A 328 23.05 21.02 -0.41
C LEU A 328 23.32 21.18 1.09
N LYS A 329 24.21 22.09 1.50
CA LYS A 329 24.48 22.35 2.91
C LYS A 329 23.27 22.84 3.69
N ASN A 330 22.38 23.60 3.07
CA ASN A 330 21.17 24.09 3.72
C ASN A 330 20.07 23.01 3.83
N SER A 331 20.08 22.03 2.93
CA SER A 331 19.02 21.02 2.81
C SER A 331 19.37 19.70 3.49
N LEU A 332 20.66 19.41 3.65
CA LEU A 332 21.15 18.21 4.31
C LEU A 332 21.13 18.35 5.84
N PRO A 333 20.99 17.23 6.58
CA PRO A 333 21.15 17.24 8.03
C PRO A 333 22.56 17.70 8.44
N ASP A 334 22.68 18.46 9.53
CA ASP A 334 23.96 19.02 10.02
C ASP A 334 25.05 17.97 10.29
N ARG A 335 24.65 16.71 10.50
CA ARG A 335 25.58 15.58 10.68
C ARG A 335 26.35 15.23 9.41
N VAL A 336 25.80 15.52 8.23
CA VAL A 336 26.37 15.11 6.95
C VAL A 336 27.46 16.08 6.53
N CYS A 337 28.71 15.60 6.46
CA CYS A 337 29.83 16.41 5.98
C CYS A 337 29.82 16.49 4.44
N VAL A 338 29.73 17.70 3.89
CA VAL A 338 29.75 17.93 2.43
C VAL A 338 31.12 18.47 2.02
N GLN A 339 31.86 17.70 1.23
CA GLN A 339 33.21 18.01 0.77
C GLN A 339 33.29 17.97 -0.76
N ARG A 340 34.04 18.91 -1.37
CA ARG A 340 34.44 18.80 -2.78
C ARG A 340 35.77 18.08 -2.90
N ILE A 341 35.88 17.22 -3.91
CA ILE A 341 37.09 16.49 -4.26
C ILE A 341 37.47 16.82 -5.70
N GLU A 342 38.77 17.02 -5.93
CA GLU A 342 39.35 17.06 -7.27
C GLU A 342 39.84 15.64 -7.62
N GLU A 343 39.08 14.96 -8.47
CA GLU A 343 39.46 13.66 -9.02
C GLU A 343 39.44 13.76 -10.55
N ARG A 344 40.44 13.17 -11.21
CA ARG A 344 40.69 13.33 -12.66
C ARG A 344 40.42 12.06 -13.46
N LEU A 345 40.31 10.90 -12.81
CA LEU A 345 40.10 9.62 -13.49
C LEU A 345 38.72 9.51 -14.13
N SER A 346 37.66 9.64 -13.34
CA SER A 346 36.27 9.56 -13.79
C SER A 346 35.34 10.25 -12.80
N ALA A 347 34.03 10.13 -13.04
CA ALA A 347 33.03 10.58 -12.09
C ALA A 347 33.10 9.76 -10.78
N LEU A 348 32.97 10.42 -9.63
CA LEU A 348 33.13 9.81 -8.30
C LEU A 348 32.20 8.59 -8.11
N GLY A 349 30.95 8.68 -8.58
CA GLY A 349 29.98 7.59 -8.49
C GLY A 349 30.25 6.39 -9.40
N ASN A 350 31.16 6.50 -10.39
CA ASN A 350 31.63 5.35 -11.16
C ASN A 350 32.86 4.69 -10.51
N CYS A 351 33.72 5.49 -9.89
CA CYS A 351 34.95 5.03 -9.27
C CYS A 351 34.73 4.43 -7.88
N ILE A 352 33.67 4.81 -7.17
CA ILE A 352 33.48 4.50 -5.76
C ILE A 352 32.08 3.89 -5.55
N ALA A 353 32.02 2.78 -4.82
CA ALA A 353 30.80 2.18 -4.30
C ALA A 353 30.93 2.08 -2.77
N CYS A 354 29.96 2.56 -2.00
CA CYS A 354 30.07 2.61 -0.55
C CYS A 354 28.77 2.24 0.16
N ASN A 355 28.91 1.66 1.36
CA ASN A 355 27.86 1.60 2.38
C ASN A 355 28.28 2.46 3.60
N ASP A 356 27.68 2.23 4.77
CA ASP A 356 28.02 3.02 5.96
C ASP A 356 29.30 2.57 6.69
N HIS A 357 29.92 1.46 6.26
CA HIS A 357 31.04 0.82 6.95
C HIS A 357 32.28 0.68 6.05
N VAL A 358 32.07 0.39 4.77
CA VAL A 358 33.09 0.01 3.79
C VAL A 358 32.84 0.74 2.46
N ALA A 359 33.93 1.14 1.82
CA ALA A 359 33.94 1.66 0.45
C ALA A 359 34.88 0.85 -0.44
N LEU A 360 34.39 0.48 -1.63
CA LEU A 360 35.18 -0.05 -2.72
C LEU A 360 35.54 1.09 -3.66
N THR A 361 36.83 1.18 -4.02
CA THR A 361 37.33 2.21 -4.92
C THR A 361 38.08 1.61 -6.10
N HIS A 362 38.20 2.42 -7.15
CA HIS A 362 39.10 2.20 -8.26
C HIS A 362 40.55 1.90 -7.80
N THR A 363 41.24 0.97 -8.46
CA THR A 363 42.60 0.54 -8.10
C THR A 363 43.63 1.67 -8.18
N ASP A 364 43.47 2.53 -9.18
CA ASP A 364 44.41 3.63 -9.47
C ASP A 364 44.01 4.95 -8.82
N LEU A 365 43.08 4.94 -7.85
CA LEU A 365 42.68 6.16 -7.14
C LEU A 365 43.88 6.77 -6.39
N ASP A 366 44.00 8.09 -6.40
CA ASP A 366 45.06 8.79 -5.68
C ASP A 366 44.91 8.59 -4.17
N LYS A 367 46.04 8.47 -3.46
CA LYS A 367 46.03 8.25 -2.00
C LYS A 367 45.39 9.42 -1.25
N GLU A 368 45.59 10.64 -1.72
CA GLU A 368 44.97 11.83 -1.15
C GLU A 368 43.44 11.74 -1.26
N THR A 369 42.91 11.31 -2.42
CA THR A 369 41.48 11.09 -2.61
C THR A 369 40.95 9.98 -1.70
N GLU A 370 41.70 8.88 -1.56
CA GLU A 370 41.35 7.76 -0.67
C GLU A 370 41.25 8.19 0.80
N GLU A 371 42.21 8.98 1.29
CA GLU A 371 42.19 9.53 2.65
C GLU A 371 40.97 10.43 2.88
N VAL A 372 40.64 11.31 1.91
CA VAL A 372 39.44 12.16 2.02
C VAL A 372 38.17 11.33 2.02
N VAL A 373 38.10 10.25 1.23
CA VAL A 373 36.94 9.34 1.22
C VAL A 373 36.79 8.66 2.58
N ALA A 374 37.88 8.14 3.15
CA ALA A 374 37.87 7.49 4.46
C ALA A 374 37.43 8.47 5.57
N ASP A 375 37.96 9.69 5.56
CA ASP A 375 37.69 10.69 6.60
C ASP A 375 36.27 11.26 6.52
N VAL A 376 35.79 11.61 5.32
CA VAL A 376 34.48 12.26 5.15
C VAL A 376 33.34 11.27 5.31
N LEU A 377 33.48 10.06 4.76
CA LEU A 377 32.44 9.02 4.87
C LEU A 377 32.56 8.22 6.18
N GLY A 378 33.73 8.21 6.83
CA GLY A 378 33.98 7.43 8.04
C GLY A 378 33.91 5.92 7.79
N VAL A 379 34.52 5.47 6.69
CA VAL A 379 34.47 4.07 6.22
C VAL A 379 35.86 3.55 5.90
N GLU A 380 36.03 2.23 5.97
CA GLU A 380 37.26 1.58 5.51
C GLU A 380 37.25 1.50 3.98
N VAL A 381 38.35 1.93 3.35
CA VAL A 381 38.48 1.96 1.89
C VAL A 381 39.30 0.77 1.41
N PHE A 382 38.77 0.05 0.42
CA PHE A 382 39.44 -1.06 -0.23
C PHE A 382 39.48 -0.85 -1.74
N ARG A 383 40.66 -1.02 -2.32
CA ARG A 383 40.87 -1.01 -3.76
C ARG A 383 40.58 -2.39 -4.32
N GLN A 384 39.55 -2.51 -5.16
CA GLN A 384 39.16 -3.81 -5.70
C GLN A 384 38.56 -3.68 -7.11
N THR A 385 38.49 -4.79 -7.84
CA THR A 385 37.82 -4.87 -9.15
C THR A 385 36.62 -5.82 -9.07
N VAL A 386 35.56 -5.53 -9.84
CA VAL A 386 34.35 -6.39 -9.91
C VAL A 386 34.27 -6.98 -11.31
N ALA A 387 34.37 -8.31 -11.42
CA ALA A 387 34.39 -9.03 -12.71
C ALA A 387 35.45 -8.50 -13.70
N GLY A 388 36.63 -8.11 -13.19
CA GLY A 388 37.71 -7.51 -14.00
C GLY A 388 37.47 -6.05 -14.39
N ASN A 389 36.34 -5.45 -14.02
CA ASN A 389 36.07 -4.04 -14.24
C ASN A 389 36.60 -3.18 -13.09
N ILE A 390 37.29 -2.10 -13.46
CA ILE A 390 37.85 -1.09 -12.56
C ILE A 390 36.80 -0.09 -12.03
N LEU A 391 35.66 0.06 -12.72
CA LEU A 391 34.58 0.99 -12.36
C LEU A 391 33.60 0.34 -11.38
N VAL A 392 34.04 0.08 -10.16
CA VAL A 392 33.25 -0.59 -9.12
C VAL A 392 31.90 0.08 -8.84
N GLY A 393 31.85 1.42 -8.90
CA GLY A 393 30.63 2.22 -8.69
C GLY A 393 29.56 2.06 -9.77
N SER A 394 29.92 1.54 -10.95
CA SER A 394 28.96 1.24 -12.02
C SER A 394 28.40 -0.18 -11.95
N TYR A 395 29.27 -1.14 -11.59
CA TYR A 395 28.99 -2.56 -11.70
C TYR A 395 28.61 -3.23 -10.37
N CYS A 396 28.61 -2.47 -9.28
CA CYS A 396 28.23 -2.95 -7.95
C CYS A 396 27.32 -1.93 -7.26
N ALA A 397 26.24 -2.42 -6.66
CA ALA A 397 25.39 -1.65 -5.77
C ALA A 397 25.18 -2.45 -4.48
N PHE A 398 25.52 -1.88 -3.33
CA PHE A 398 25.39 -2.57 -2.05
C PHE A 398 24.90 -1.63 -0.94
N SER A 399 24.27 -2.23 0.06
CA SER A 399 23.74 -1.60 1.28
C SER A 399 24.45 -2.21 2.50
N ASN A 400 24.00 -1.90 3.72
CA ASN A 400 24.51 -2.58 4.91
C ASN A 400 23.96 -4.01 5.07
N LYS A 401 22.94 -4.40 4.29
CA LYS A 401 22.27 -5.70 4.41
C LYS A 401 22.68 -6.72 3.35
N GLY A 402 23.13 -6.26 2.20
CA GLY A 402 23.45 -7.09 1.03
C GLY A 402 23.81 -6.24 -0.18
N GLY A 403 24.24 -6.90 -1.25
CA GLY A 403 24.65 -6.22 -2.49
C GLY A 403 24.47 -7.06 -3.75
N LEU A 404 24.32 -6.35 -4.87
CA LEU A 404 24.18 -6.90 -6.21
C LEU A 404 25.39 -6.49 -7.03
N VAL A 405 26.05 -7.47 -7.65
CA VAL A 405 27.24 -7.29 -8.49
C VAL A 405 26.99 -7.74 -9.92
N HIS A 406 27.96 -7.43 -10.78
CA HIS A 406 27.98 -7.82 -12.19
C HIS A 406 27.68 -9.33 -12.38
N PRO A 407 26.88 -9.72 -13.39
CA PRO A 407 26.45 -11.11 -13.58
C PRO A 407 27.58 -12.08 -13.92
N HIS A 408 28.67 -11.59 -14.52
CA HIS A 408 29.86 -12.40 -14.86
C HIS A 408 30.93 -12.43 -13.75
N THR A 409 30.58 -12.03 -12.52
CA THR A 409 31.51 -12.15 -11.38
C THR A 409 31.70 -13.63 -11.05
N SER A 410 32.96 -14.05 -10.85
CA SER A 410 33.24 -15.44 -10.49
C SER A 410 32.75 -15.74 -9.07
N ILE A 411 32.51 -17.01 -8.75
CA ILE A 411 32.07 -17.42 -7.41
C ILE A 411 33.17 -17.13 -6.37
N GLU A 412 34.44 -17.28 -6.77
CA GLU A 412 35.59 -16.96 -5.93
C GLU A 412 35.64 -15.46 -5.58
N ASP A 413 35.49 -14.59 -6.58
CA ASP A 413 35.44 -13.14 -6.36
C ASP A 413 34.23 -12.71 -5.52
N LEU A 414 33.07 -13.37 -5.71
CA LEU A 414 31.87 -13.14 -4.93
C LEU A 414 32.09 -13.46 -3.45
N ASP A 415 32.70 -14.60 -3.14
CA ASP A 415 32.99 -15.02 -1.77
C ASP A 415 34.05 -14.11 -1.10
N GLU A 416 35.06 -13.69 -1.86
CA GLU A 416 36.06 -12.71 -1.40
C GLU A 416 35.40 -11.35 -1.08
N LEU A 417 34.61 -10.81 -2.00
CA LEU A 417 33.91 -9.53 -1.81
C LEU A 417 32.87 -9.60 -0.68
N SER A 418 32.16 -10.72 -0.54
CA SER A 418 31.19 -10.96 0.54
C SER A 418 31.89 -10.99 1.91
N THR A 419 33.07 -11.62 1.98
CA THR A 419 33.88 -11.66 3.20
C THR A 419 34.45 -10.27 3.55
N LEU A 420 34.90 -9.53 2.54
CA LEU A 420 35.44 -8.18 2.71
C LEU A 420 34.37 -7.18 3.17
N LEU A 421 33.21 -7.17 2.51
CA LEU A 421 32.11 -6.26 2.83
C LEU A 421 31.27 -6.72 4.05
N GLN A 422 31.45 -7.96 4.50
CA GLN A 422 30.66 -8.61 5.54
C GLN A 422 29.14 -8.65 5.27
N VAL A 423 28.75 -8.59 3.99
CA VAL A 423 27.35 -8.63 3.55
C VAL A 423 27.17 -9.64 2.42
N PRO A 424 26.02 -10.33 2.34
CA PRO A 424 25.76 -11.28 1.27
C PRO A 424 25.71 -10.57 -0.09
N LEU A 425 26.48 -11.09 -1.05
CA LEU A 425 26.49 -10.62 -2.43
C LEU A 425 25.91 -11.66 -3.37
N VAL A 426 25.21 -11.18 -4.39
CA VAL A 426 24.70 -12.01 -5.49
C VAL A 426 25.04 -11.35 -6.81
N ALA A 427 25.39 -12.16 -7.80
CA ALA A 427 25.54 -11.72 -9.18
C ALA A 427 24.16 -11.72 -9.87
N GLY A 428 23.81 -10.61 -10.52
CA GLY A 428 22.51 -10.49 -11.19
C GLY A 428 22.48 -9.38 -12.22
N THR A 429 21.30 -9.08 -12.73
CA THR A 429 21.06 -8.04 -13.74
C THR A 429 19.90 -7.15 -13.32
N VAL A 430 19.80 -5.99 -13.98
CA VAL A 430 18.71 -5.02 -13.79
C VAL A 430 18.18 -4.59 -15.17
N ASN A 431 16.97 -4.03 -15.26
CA ASN A 431 16.45 -3.49 -16.52
C ASN A 431 16.46 -4.47 -17.72
N ARG A 432 16.01 -5.71 -17.52
CA ARG A 432 15.98 -6.78 -18.57
C ARG A 432 17.36 -7.18 -19.06
N GLY A 433 18.26 -7.49 -18.14
CA GLY A 433 19.58 -8.04 -18.48
C GLY A 433 20.69 -6.99 -18.62
N SER A 434 20.48 -5.75 -18.17
CA SER A 434 21.57 -4.78 -18.07
C SER A 434 22.56 -5.18 -16.98
N GLU A 435 23.84 -5.11 -17.34
CA GLU A 435 24.98 -5.42 -16.48
C GLU A 435 25.40 -4.23 -15.60
N VAL A 436 24.91 -3.02 -15.93
CA VAL A 436 25.26 -1.77 -15.22
C VAL A 436 24.33 -1.58 -14.03
N ILE A 437 24.61 -2.34 -12.97
CA ILE A 437 23.74 -2.46 -11.79
C ILE A 437 23.43 -1.11 -11.16
N ALA A 438 24.46 -0.34 -10.81
CA ALA A 438 24.27 0.92 -10.08
C ALA A 438 23.60 2.01 -10.94
N ALA A 439 23.61 1.88 -12.27
CA ALA A 439 22.89 2.81 -13.14
C ALA A 439 21.40 2.48 -13.15
N GLY A 440 21.06 1.19 -13.16
CA GLY A 440 19.67 0.73 -13.18
C GLY A 440 18.95 0.82 -11.83
N MET A 441 19.65 1.01 -10.71
CA MET A 441 19.02 1.07 -9.39
C MET A 441 19.78 1.91 -8.35
N THR A 442 19.05 2.28 -7.30
CA THR A 442 19.58 2.83 -6.05
C THR A 442 18.92 2.13 -4.87
N VAL A 443 19.67 1.94 -3.78
CA VAL A 443 19.22 1.15 -2.65
C VAL A 443 19.76 1.72 -1.34
N ASN A 444 18.94 1.65 -0.29
CA ASN A 444 19.35 1.82 1.10
C ASN A 444 18.90 0.60 1.90
N ASP A 445 18.99 0.67 3.23
CA ASP A 445 18.72 -0.50 4.07
C ASP A 445 17.25 -0.92 4.11
N TRP A 446 16.32 -0.07 3.69
CA TRP A 446 14.90 -0.40 3.65
C TRP A 446 14.37 -0.37 2.23
N THR A 447 14.48 0.72 1.48
CA THR A 447 13.93 0.88 0.14
C THR A 447 14.93 0.62 -0.99
N ALA A 448 14.42 0.14 -2.12
CA ALA A 448 15.16 0.10 -3.39
C ALA A 448 14.32 0.71 -4.50
N PHE A 449 14.95 1.51 -5.36
CA PHE A 449 14.35 2.02 -6.59
C PHE A 449 15.11 1.46 -7.78
N CYS A 450 14.38 0.91 -8.73
CA CYS A 450 14.92 0.26 -9.93
C CYS A 450 14.22 0.81 -11.18
N GLY A 451 14.84 0.62 -12.34
CA GLY A 451 14.23 1.05 -13.60
C GLY A 451 12.95 0.28 -13.94
N SER A 452 12.06 0.94 -14.68
CA SER A 452 10.74 0.42 -15.06
C SER A 452 10.78 -0.90 -15.83
N ASP A 453 11.87 -1.15 -16.55
CA ASP A 453 12.05 -2.38 -17.32
C ASP A 453 12.46 -3.59 -16.47
N THR A 454 12.87 -3.39 -15.22
CA THR A 454 13.32 -4.47 -14.33
C THR A 454 12.25 -5.55 -14.17
N THR A 455 12.59 -6.76 -14.60
CA THR A 455 11.69 -7.93 -14.64
C THR A 455 11.28 -8.38 -13.24
N ALA A 456 10.18 -9.13 -13.14
CA ALA A 456 9.73 -9.67 -11.85
C ALA A 456 10.76 -10.63 -11.21
N THR A 457 11.53 -11.35 -12.02
CA THR A 457 12.61 -12.21 -11.56
C THR A 457 13.79 -11.40 -11.00
N GLU A 458 14.22 -10.35 -11.71
CA GLU A 458 15.26 -9.43 -11.20
C GLU A 458 14.81 -8.76 -9.90
N LEU A 459 13.56 -8.26 -9.84
CA LEU A 459 12.99 -7.70 -8.61
C LEU A 459 13.01 -8.68 -7.44
N SER A 460 12.63 -9.94 -7.68
CA SER A 460 12.63 -10.95 -6.62
C SER A 460 14.02 -11.22 -6.07
N VAL A 461 15.05 -11.17 -6.92
CA VAL A 461 16.46 -11.30 -6.49
C VAL A 461 16.86 -10.08 -5.67
N ILE A 462 16.56 -8.87 -6.14
CA ILE A 462 16.86 -7.62 -5.44
C ILE A 462 16.23 -7.61 -4.04
N GLU A 463 14.92 -7.88 -3.96
CA GLU A 463 14.21 -7.89 -2.67
C GLU A 463 14.75 -8.93 -1.70
N SER A 464 15.20 -10.08 -2.20
CA SER A 464 15.81 -11.15 -1.40
C SER A 464 17.20 -10.77 -0.88
N VAL A 465 18.05 -10.25 -1.75
CA VAL A 465 19.47 -9.96 -1.45
C VAL A 465 19.59 -8.79 -0.49
N PHE A 466 18.79 -7.74 -0.70
CA PHE A 466 18.79 -6.56 0.15
C PHE A 466 17.88 -6.70 1.38
N LYS A 467 17.20 -7.85 1.54
CA LYS A 467 16.33 -8.16 2.69
C LYS A 467 15.25 -7.09 2.93
N LEU A 468 14.69 -6.54 1.85
CA LEU A 468 13.70 -5.45 1.91
C LEU A 468 12.38 -5.96 2.53
N ARG A 469 12.05 -7.25 2.29
CA ARG A 469 10.89 -7.94 2.88
C ARG A 469 11.05 -8.29 4.36
N GLU A 470 12.29 -8.40 4.84
CA GLU A 470 12.63 -8.79 6.22
C GLU A 470 12.80 -7.58 7.15
N ALA A 471 12.42 -6.36 6.74
CA ALA A 471 12.23 -5.24 7.68
C ALA A 471 11.01 -5.44 8.61
N LYS A 472 10.65 -6.69 8.92
CA LYS A 472 9.98 -7.09 10.16
C LYS A 472 11.07 -7.56 11.11
N PRO A 473 11.28 -6.96 12.29
CA PRO A 473 12.11 -7.58 13.31
C PRO A 473 11.52 -8.98 13.59
N SER A 474 12.31 -10.01 13.31
CA SER A 474 11.99 -11.40 13.61
C SER A 474 12.14 -11.66 15.12
N ALA A 475 11.39 -10.95 15.94
CA ALA A 475 11.19 -11.28 17.36
C ALA A 475 9.75 -11.79 17.51
N PRO A 476 9.55 -13.12 17.34
CA PRO A 476 9.37 -13.96 18.53
C PRO A 476 9.96 -15.38 18.41
N VAL A 477 10.76 -15.70 17.39
CA VAL A 477 11.25 -17.10 17.21
C VAL A 477 12.42 -17.43 18.12
N ASP A 478 13.28 -16.46 18.44
CA ASP A 478 14.43 -16.70 19.34
C ASP A 478 14.06 -16.66 20.83
N GLU A 479 13.01 -15.93 21.23
CA GLU A 479 12.46 -16.01 22.59
C GLU A 479 11.70 -17.31 22.85
N MET A 480 11.01 -17.84 21.84
CA MET A 480 10.40 -19.19 21.92
C MET A 480 11.46 -20.28 22.03
N ARG A 481 12.60 -20.14 21.35
CA ARG A 481 13.73 -21.08 21.52
C ARG A 481 14.34 -20.99 22.90
N LYS A 482 14.63 -19.79 23.42
CA LYS A 482 15.18 -19.64 24.78
C LYS A 482 14.26 -20.17 25.88
N SER A 483 12.95 -19.89 25.78
CA SER A 483 11.98 -20.41 26.76
C SER A 483 11.79 -21.93 26.72
N LEU A 484 12.01 -22.57 25.57
CA LEU A 484 11.99 -24.04 25.46
C LEU A 484 13.26 -24.71 26.03
N PHE A 485 14.40 -24.01 26.04
CA PHE A 485 15.66 -24.54 26.60
C PHE A 485 15.83 -24.27 28.11
N ASP A 486 15.24 -23.21 28.65
CA ASP A 486 15.26 -22.94 30.10
C ASP A 486 14.26 -23.79 30.90
N GLY A 487 13.38 -24.55 30.23
CA GLY A 487 12.44 -25.48 30.87
C GLY A 487 13.00 -26.88 31.18
N TYR A 488 14.27 -27.15 30.85
CA TYR A 488 14.88 -28.49 30.93
C TYR A 488 16.22 -28.58 31.67
N ASN A 489 16.52 -27.65 32.58
CA ASN A 489 17.63 -27.79 33.54
C ASN A 489 17.16 -27.61 34.99
#